data_AF-A0A536Z6J8-F1
#
_entry.id   AF-A0A536Z6J8-F1
#
_cell.length_a   1.000
_cell.length_b   1.000
_cell.length_c   1.000
_cell.angle_alpha   90.00
_cell.angle_beta   90.00
_cell.angle_gamma   90.00
#
_symmetry.space_group_name_H-M   'P 1'
#
loop_
_entity.id
_entity.type
_entity.pdbx_description
1 polymer ?
#
loop_
_entity_poly.entity_id
_entity_poly.type
_entity_poly.pdbx_seq_one_letter_code
_entity_poly.pdbx_strand_id
1 'polypeptide(L)'
;MLAPEHNTGFLRQCVERFRGINFADQATGRIYLRVDSAKAVWADREALAHAVSNPDTRAGLSNTVPAALDPALPELDRPRHLTDAMGGRNPHTLGYWGVSGQG
;
A
#
# COMPACT_ATOMS: atom_id res chain seq x y z
N MET A 1 -12.41 23.00 2.44
CA MET A 1 -12.72 21.71 3.10
C MET A 1 -12.13 20.62 2.21
N LEU A 2 -11.10 19.89 2.65
CA LEU A 2 -10.49 18.84 1.82
C LEU A 2 -11.43 17.64 1.79
N ALA A 3 -12.21 17.53 0.72
CA ALA A 3 -12.98 16.33 0.45
C ALA A 3 -11.99 15.22 0.02
N PRO A 4 -11.99 14.05 0.67
CA PRO A 4 -11.03 12.97 0.40
C PRO A 4 -11.06 12.52 -1.06
N GLU A 5 -12.19 12.67 -1.73
CA GLU A 5 -12.41 12.37 -3.15
C GLU A 5 -11.47 13.20 -4.05
N HIS A 6 -11.20 14.45 -3.68
CA HIS A 6 -10.33 15.37 -4.43
C HIS A 6 -8.83 15.08 -4.23
N ASN A 7 -8.46 14.38 -3.15
CA ASN A 7 -7.07 14.03 -2.84
C ASN A 7 -6.62 12.69 -3.46
N THR A 8 -7.52 11.92 -4.04
CA THR A 8 -7.19 10.61 -4.65
C THR A 8 -6.59 10.73 -6.06
N GLY A 9 -6.64 11.91 -6.69
CA GLY A 9 -6.06 12.14 -8.02
C GLY A 9 -4.55 11.85 -8.08
N PHE A 10 -3.83 12.15 -7.00
CA PHE A 10 -2.41 11.82 -6.87
C PHE A 10 -2.17 10.30 -6.86
N LEU A 11 -2.97 9.55 -6.07
CA LEU A 11 -2.87 8.09 -6.02
C LEU A 11 -3.17 7.46 -7.38
N ARG A 12 -4.19 7.95 -8.09
CA ARG A 12 -4.52 7.47 -9.44
C ARG A 12 -3.37 7.68 -10.42
N GLN A 13 -2.78 8.88 -10.42
CA GLN A 13 -1.64 9.19 -11.28
C GLN A 13 -0.41 8.33 -10.94
N CYS A 14 -0.14 8.07 -9.66
CA CYS A 14 0.92 7.15 -9.25
C CYS A 14 0.66 5.73 -9.79
N VAL A 15 -0.56 5.22 -9.62
CA VAL A 15 -0.97 3.89 -10.09
C VAL A 15 -0.85 3.72 -11.61
N GLU A 16 -1.11 4.78 -12.38
CA GLU A 16 -0.95 4.77 -13.83
C GLU A 16 0.51 4.92 -14.29
N ARG A 17 1.35 5.62 -13.51
CA ARG A 17 2.74 5.95 -13.91
C ARG A 17 3.75 4.89 -13.46
N PHE A 18 3.54 4.25 -12.31
CA PHE A 18 4.50 3.31 -11.74
C PHE A 18 4.18 1.88 -12.15
N ARG A 19 5.19 1.19 -12.70
CA ARG A 19 5.07 -0.20 -13.13
C ARG A 19 4.69 -1.12 -11.97
N GLY A 20 5.24 -0.89 -10.79
CA GLY A 20 4.93 -1.68 -9.60
C GLY A 20 4.86 -0.83 -8.34
N ILE A 21 3.77 -0.97 -7.60
CA ILE A 21 3.49 -0.26 -6.36
C ILE A 21 3.30 -1.28 -5.24
N ASN A 22 4.00 -1.05 -4.13
CA ASN A 22 3.76 -1.75 -2.88
C ASN A 22 2.99 -0.82 -1.95
N PHE A 23 1.87 -1.29 -1.42
CA PHE A 23 1.22 -0.67 -0.29
C PHE A 23 1.67 -1.40 0.97
N ALA A 24 2.13 -0.64 1.95
CA ALA A 24 2.68 -1.19 3.19
C ALA A 24 2.16 -0.42 4.40
N ASP A 25 2.07 -1.13 5.52
CA ASP A 25 1.82 -0.52 6.81
C ASP A 25 2.96 0.43 7.17
N GLN A 26 2.64 1.66 7.58
CA GLN A 26 3.63 2.71 7.81
C GLN A 26 4.51 2.42 9.04
N ALA A 27 3.97 1.75 10.06
CA ALA A 27 4.67 1.53 11.33
C ALA A 27 5.69 0.38 11.21
N THR A 28 5.31 -0.69 10.52
CA THR A 28 6.06 -1.94 10.43
C THR A 28 6.78 -2.12 9.09
N GLY A 29 6.30 -1.43 8.05
CA GLY A 29 6.76 -1.64 6.69
C GLY A 29 6.34 -2.96 6.07
N ARG A 30 5.41 -3.70 6.69
CA ARG A 30 4.84 -4.93 6.14
C ARG A 30 3.97 -4.57 4.93
N ILE A 31 4.28 -5.19 3.79
CA ILE A 31 3.57 -4.97 2.53
C ILE A 31 2.26 -5.77 2.58
N TYR A 32 1.13 -5.07 2.44
CA TYR A 32 -0.18 -5.71 2.45
C TYR A 32 -0.79 -5.88 1.05
N LEU A 33 -0.33 -5.11 0.05
CA LEU A 33 -0.84 -5.21 -1.32
C LEU A 33 0.26 -4.88 -2.33
N ARG A 34 0.35 -5.70 -3.38
CA ARG A 34 1.16 -5.42 -4.56
C ARG A 34 0.26 -5.11 -5.74
N VAL A 35 0.57 -4.02 -6.42
CA VAL A 35 -0.07 -3.60 -7.66
C VAL A 35 0.99 -3.52 -8.75
N ASP A 36 0.72 -4.09 -9.92
CA ASP A 36 1.53 -3.91 -11.11
C ASP A 36 0.65 -3.37 -12.24
N SER A 37 1.08 -2.28 -12.87
CA SER A 37 0.37 -1.66 -14.00
C SER A 37 -1.13 -1.47 -13.72
N ALA A 38 -1.45 -0.87 -12.56
CA ALA A 38 -2.80 -0.66 -12.02
C ALA A 38 -3.61 -1.91 -11.64
N LYS A 39 -3.02 -3.11 -11.67
CA LYS A 39 -3.70 -4.36 -11.30
C LYS A 39 -3.15 -4.92 -9.99
N ALA A 40 -4.05 -5.24 -9.06
CA ALA A 40 -3.67 -6.01 -7.88
C ALA A 40 -3.12 -7.38 -8.32
N VAL A 41 -1.91 -7.71 -7.85
CA VAL A 41 -1.21 -8.97 -8.19
C VAL A 41 -1.39 -9.99 -7.07
N TRP A 42 -1.23 -9.54 -5.82
CA TRP A 42 -1.41 -10.34 -4.62
C TRP A 42 -1.65 -9.44 -3.41
N ALA A 43 -2.22 -10.01 -2.34
CA ALA A 43 -2.34 -9.35 -1.03
C ALA A 43 -1.91 -10.28 0.11
N ASP A 44 -1.37 -9.69 1.18
CA ASP A 44 -1.27 -10.34 2.49
C ASP A 44 -2.59 -10.10 3.22
N ARG A 45 -3.42 -11.14 3.37
CA ARG A 45 -4.80 -10.99 3.85
C ARG A 45 -4.88 -10.45 5.26
N GLU A 46 -4.00 -10.88 6.15
CA GLU A 46 -3.96 -10.43 7.54
C GLU A 46 -3.59 -8.94 7.60
N ALA A 47 -2.51 -8.57 6.91
CA ALA A 47 -2.06 -7.18 6.89
C ALA A 47 -3.06 -6.27 6.15
N LEU A 48 -3.70 -6.76 5.09
CA LEU A 48 -4.73 -6.03 4.35
C LEU A 48 -5.97 -5.81 5.22
N ALA A 49 -6.45 -6.84 5.93
CA ALA A 49 -7.59 -6.74 6.84
C ALA A 49 -7.34 -5.68 7.93
N HIS A 50 -6.13 -5.67 8.49
CA HIS A 50 -5.71 -4.63 9.42
C HIS A 50 -5.70 -3.23 8.76
N ALA A 51 -5.12 -3.11 7.57
CA ALA A 51 -5.03 -1.84 6.85
C ALA A 51 -6.40 -1.24 6.49
N VAL A 52 -7.36 -2.08 6.05
CA VAL A 52 -8.72 -1.63 5.67
C VAL A 52 -9.66 -1.44 6.86
N SER A 53 -9.22 -1.79 8.08
CA SER A 53 -9.90 -1.35 9.30
C SER A 53 -9.88 0.18 9.44
N ASN A 54 -8.86 0.85 8.87
CA ASN A 54 -8.86 2.29 8.70
C ASN A 54 -9.81 2.71 7.55
N PRO A 55 -10.82 3.56 7.81
CA PRO A 55 -11.80 3.97 6.80
C PRO A 55 -11.17 4.74 5.63
N ASP A 56 -10.13 5.54 5.86
CA ASP A 56 -9.44 6.29 4.81
C ASP A 56 -8.69 5.36 3.86
N THR A 57 -7.97 4.37 4.41
CA THR A 57 -7.28 3.35 3.61
C THR A 57 -8.27 2.53 2.78
N ARG A 58 -9.39 2.12 3.39
CA ARG A 58 -10.45 1.39 2.69
C ARG A 58 -11.04 2.22 1.55
N ALA A 59 -11.35 3.49 1.80
CA ALA A 59 -11.87 4.40 0.76
C ALA A 59 -10.86 4.59 -0.38
N GLY A 60 -9.57 4.75 -0.06
CA GLY A 60 -8.50 4.84 -1.04
C GLY A 60 -8.47 3.60 -1.95
N LEU A 61 -8.33 2.41 -1.36
CA LEU A 61 -8.25 1.15 -2.12
C LEU A 61 -9.50 0.87 -2.96
N SER A 62 -10.70 1.09 -2.42
CA SER A 62 -11.95 0.91 -3.17
C SER A 62 -12.03 1.81 -4.41
N ASN A 63 -11.45 3.01 -4.37
CA ASN A 63 -11.47 3.95 -5.50
C ASN A 63 -10.33 3.71 -6.49
N THR A 64 -9.16 3.27 -6.03
CA THR A 64 -7.96 3.16 -6.87
C THR A 64 -7.73 1.76 -7.41
N VAL A 65 -7.97 0.73 -6.60
CA VAL A 65 -7.67 -0.68 -6.91
C VAL A 65 -8.73 -1.59 -6.26
N PRO A 66 -10.00 -1.56 -6.72
CA PRO A 66 -11.09 -2.31 -6.08
C PRO A 66 -10.84 -3.83 -6.04
N ALA A 67 -10.10 -4.36 -7.01
CA ALA A 67 -9.67 -5.76 -7.04
C ALA A 67 -8.78 -6.17 -5.84
N ALA A 68 -8.21 -5.22 -5.10
CA ALA A 68 -7.48 -5.50 -3.86
C ALA A 68 -8.37 -6.12 -2.77
N LEU A 69 -9.68 -5.84 -2.81
CA LEU A 69 -10.65 -6.31 -1.83
C LEU A 69 -11.39 -7.57 -2.30
N ASP A 70 -11.03 -8.09 -3.48
CA ASP A 70 -11.60 -9.30 -4.02
C ASP A 70 -11.01 -10.53 -3.30
N PRO A 71 -11.84 -11.43 -2.72
CA PRO A 71 -11.35 -12.62 -2.04
C PRO A 71 -10.62 -13.60 -2.99
N ALA A 72 -10.83 -13.52 -4.30
CA ALA A 72 -10.14 -14.31 -5.31
C ALA A 72 -8.73 -13.80 -5.64
N LEU A 73 -8.31 -12.65 -5.10
CA LEU A 73 -6.95 -12.16 -5.28
C LEU A 73 -5.95 -13.16 -4.69
N PRO A 74 -4.84 -13.47 -5.39
CA PRO A 74 -3.81 -14.37 -4.88
C PRO A 74 -3.28 -13.92 -3.51
N GLU A 75 -3.18 -14.87 -2.59
CA GLU A 75 -2.64 -14.63 -1.25
C GLU A 75 -1.11 -14.71 -1.26
N LEU A 76 -0.47 -13.82 -0.50
CA LEU A 76 0.97 -13.84 -0.30
C LEU A 76 1.37 -14.97 0.66
N ASP A 77 2.17 -15.92 0.18
CA ASP A 77 2.62 -17.10 0.95
C ASP A 77 3.36 -16.76 2.25
N ARG A 78 4.12 -15.64 2.27
CA ARG A 78 4.89 -15.19 3.45
C ARG A 78 4.90 -13.68 3.57
N PRO A 79 4.82 -13.12 4.79
CA PRO A 79 4.94 -11.69 5.02
C PRO A 79 6.19 -11.11 4.36
N ARG A 80 6.01 -10.04 3.58
CA ARG A 80 7.12 -9.28 2.99
C ARG A 80 7.18 -7.89 3.59
N HIS A 81 8.39 -7.40 3.77
CA HIS A 81 8.65 -6.05 4.27
C HIS A 81 9.34 -5.22 3.19
N LEU A 82 9.14 -3.90 3.21
CA LEU A 82 9.76 -3.02 2.22
C LEU A 82 11.30 -3.10 2.22
N THR A 83 11.93 -3.29 3.37
CA THR A 83 13.38 -3.46 3.49
C THR A 83 13.88 -4.69 2.72
N ASP A 84 13.15 -5.81 2.78
CA ASP A 84 13.43 -7.00 1.97
C ASP A 84 13.25 -6.72 0.47
N ALA A 85 12.14 -6.08 0.11
CA ALA A 85 11.85 -5.74 -1.29
C ALA A 85 12.86 -4.78 -1.94
N MET A 86 13.65 -4.06 -1.14
CA MET A 86 14.72 -3.14 -1.59
C MET A 86 16.14 -3.68 -1.37
N GLY A 87 16.28 -4.98 -1.08
CA GLY A 87 17.60 -5.61 -0.88
C GLY A 87 18.35 -5.08 0.34
N GLY A 88 17.63 -4.76 1.42
CA GLY A 88 18.21 -4.28 2.68
C GLY A 88 18.53 -2.78 2.71
N ARG A 89 18.17 -2.02 1.67
CA ARG A 89 18.40 -0.57 1.62
C ARG A 89 17.27 0.20 2.32
N ASN A 90 17.62 1.28 3.01
CA ASN A 90 16.62 2.15 3.65
C ASN A 90 15.84 2.91 2.55
N PRO A 91 14.49 2.93 2.57
CA PRO A 91 13.74 3.66 1.56
C PRO A 91 14.00 5.15 1.70
N HIS A 92 14.30 5.82 0.58
CA HIS A 92 14.21 7.27 0.52
C HIS A 92 12.72 7.63 0.43
N THR A 93 12.06 7.78 1.57
CA THR A 93 10.65 8.20 1.65
C THR A 93 10.54 9.72 1.74
N LEU A 94 9.48 10.27 1.14
CA LEU A 94 9.01 11.59 1.50
C LEU A 94 8.05 11.43 2.69
N GLY A 95 8.39 12.05 3.83
CA GLY A 95 7.66 11.90 5.10
C GLY A 95 8.32 10.92 6.09
N TYR A 96 7.75 10.84 7.30
CA TYR A 96 8.27 10.00 8.40
C TYR A 96 7.86 8.53 8.23
N TRP A 97 8.85 7.64 8.31
CA TRP A 97 8.72 6.19 8.19
C TRP A 97 9.26 5.50 9.45
N GLY A 98 8.41 4.75 10.17
CA GLY A 98 8.77 4.14 11.45
C GLY A 98 9.16 5.14 12.55
N VAL A 99 9.67 4.64 13.68
CA VAL A 99 10.11 5.41 14.86
C VAL A 99 11.45 6.13 14.69
N SER A 100 11.79 6.60 13.49
CA SER A 100 13.00 7.43 13.31
C SER A 100 12.77 8.88 13.75
N GLY A 101 12.12 9.07 14.89
CA GLY A 101 12.16 10.29 15.69
C GLY A 101 13.25 10.14 16.75
N GLN A 102 14.47 10.55 16.40
CA GLN A 102 15.43 11.05 17.39
C GLN A 102 16.01 12.33 16.82
N GLY A 103 15.58 13.45 17.43
CA GLY A 103 15.91 14.81 17.05
C GLY A 103 14.75 15.74 17.41
#